data_AF-A0A0V0GSQ3-F1
#
_entry.id   AF-A0A0V0GSQ3-F1
#
_cell.length_a   1.000
_cell.length_b   1.000
_cell.length_c   1.000
_cell.angle_alpha   90.00
_cell.angle_beta   90.00
_cell.angle_gamma   90.00
#
_symmetry.space_group_name_H-M   'P 1'
#
loop_
_entity.id
_entity.type
_entity.pdbx_description
1 polymer ?
#
loop_
_entity_poly.entity_id
_entity_poly.type
_entity_poly.pdbx_seq_one_letter_code
_entity_poly.pdbx_strand_id
1 'polypeptide(L)'
;MKISYPDIYNLCQNQEATVEEMWSHNGWNFSFRRLLNDSEIGRTTEFLNTLEGLIDSEDCMVWKGDSQGRFSVKSAYRDFNRSNNQVDCWPWS
;
A
#
# COMPACT_ATOMS: atom_id res chain seq x y z
N MET A 1 -1.58 0.84 6.48
CA MET A 1 -1.84 0.62 7.93
C MET A 1 -1.22 1.69 8.82
N LYS A 2 0.12 1.79 8.94
CA LYS A 2 0.81 2.71 9.88
C LYS A 2 0.43 4.20 9.76
N ILE A 3 0.17 4.68 8.54
CA ILE A 3 -0.15 6.10 8.28
C ILE A 3 -1.62 6.41 8.57
N SER A 4 -2.54 5.55 8.12
CA SER A 4 -3.99 5.79 8.21
C SER A 4 -4.61 5.31 9.53
N TYR A 5 -4.02 4.30 10.18
CA TYR A 5 -4.50 3.68 11.42
C TYR A 5 -3.35 3.50 12.44
N PRO A 6 -2.72 4.60 12.90
CA PRO A 6 -1.54 4.56 13.78
C PRO A 6 -1.84 3.95 15.15
N ASP A 7 -3.05 4.13 15.65
CA ASP A 7 -3.58 3.55 16.88
C ASP A 7 -3.66 2.02 16.80
N ILE A 8 -4.27 1.48 15.75
CA ILE A 8 -4.37 0.03 15.54
C ILE A 8 -2.97 -0.57 15.32
N TYR A 9 -2.14 0.10 14.52
CA TYR A 9 -0.74 -0.29 14.30
C TYR A 9 0.05 -0.40 15.61
N ASN A 10 -0.18 0.51 16.56
CA ASN A 10 0.43 0.46 17.89
C ASN A 10 -0.17 -0.62 18.80
N LEU A 11 -1.31 -1.21 18.47
CA LEU A 11 -1.87 -2.32 19.23
C LEU A 11 -1.41 -3.68 18.70
N CYS A 12 -1.08 -3.77 17.41
CA CYS A 12 -0.58 -4.98 16.79
C CYS A 12 0.72 -5.47 17.47
N GLN A 13 0.77 -6.77 17.74
CA GLN A 13 1.93 -7.47 18.26
C GLN A 13 3.01 -7.61 17.18
N ASN A 14 2.59 -7.89 15.94
CA ASN A 14 3.49 -7.93 14.79
C ASN A 14 3.27 -6.70 13.90
N GLN A 15 4.14 -5.71 14.04
CA GLN A 15 4.05 -4.43 13.31
C GLN A 15 4.72 -4.47 11.93
N GLU A 16 5.47 -5.53 11.64
CA GLU A 16 6.19 -5.70 10.37
C GLU A 16 5.48 -6.69 9.44
N ALA A 17 4.48 -7.42 9.94
CA ALA A 17 3.69 -8.31 9.11
C ALA A 17 2.92 -7.54 8.03
N THR A 18 2.87 -8.13 6.85
CA THR A 18 2.17 -7.62 5.68
C THR A 18 0.67 -7.94 5.75
N VAL A 19 -0.13 -7.25 4.94
CA VAL A 19 -1.58 -7.52 4.84
C VAL A 19 -1.85 -8.96 4.37
N GLU A 20 -1.00 -9.48 3.47
CA GLU A 20 -1.05 -10.87 3.00
C GLU A 20 -0.80 -11.87 4.13
N GLU A 21 0.21 -11.63 4.98
CA GLU A 21 0.54 -12.52 6.10
C GLU A 21 -0.52 -12.51 7.21
N MET A 22 -1.26 -11.41 7.35
CA MET A 22 -2.35 -11.28 8.32
C MET A 22 -3.68 -11.80 7.80
N TRP A 23 -3.82 -12.06 6.50
CA TRP A 23 -5.04 -12.58 5.90
C TRP A 23 -4.95 -14.09 5.68
N SER A 24 -6.05 -14.80 5.96
CA SER A 24 -6.19 -16.22 5.68
C SER A 24 -7.57 -16.52 5.10
N HIS A 25 -7.76 -17.73 4.55
CA HIS A 25 -9.08 -18.16 4.05
C HIS A 25 -10.14 -18.22 5.16
N ASN A 26 -9.72 -18.23 6.42
CA ASN A 26 -10.59 -18.24 7.60
C ASN A 26 -10.80 -16.82 8.17
N GLY A 27 -10.30 -15.79 7.50
CA GLY A 27 -10.39 -14.39 7.92
C GLY A 27 -9.05 -13.81 8.39
N TRP A 28 -9.17 -12.65 9.03
CA TRP A 28 -8.06 -11.84 9.53
C TRP A 28 -7.44 -12.41 10.82
N ASN A 29 -6.11 -12.54 10.85
CA ASN A 29 -5.33 -13.03 11.97
C ASN A 29 -4.51 -11.90 12.62
N PHE A 30 -5.18 -11.03 13.37
CA PHE A 30 -4.52 -9.96 14.13
C PHE A 30 -4.21 -10.40 15.56
N SER A 31 -2.92 -10.37 15.92
CA SER A 31 -2.48 -10.50 17.31
C SER A 31 -2.28 -9.12 17.92
N PHE A 32 -2.96 -8.84 19.03
CA PHE A 32 -2.83 -7.57 19.75
C PHE A 32 -2.02 -7.74 21.04
N ARG A 33 -1.26 -6.70 21.42
CA ARG A 33 -0.43 -6.69 22.66
C ARG A 33 -1.25 -6.71 23.95
N ARG A 34 -2.52 -6.33 23.88
CA ARG A 34 -3.49 -6.31 24.98
C ARG A 34 -4.91 -6.41 24.44
N LEU A 35 -5.88 -6.59 25.34
CA LEU A 35 -7.30 -6.49 25.01
C LEU A 35 -7.65 -5.07 24.55
N LEU A 36 -8.60 -5.00 23.61
CA LEU A 36 -9.14 -3.76 23.06
C LEU A 36 -10.23 -3.21 23.99
N ASN A 37 -10.29 -1.89 24.13
CA ASN A 37 -11.45 -1.23 24.73
C ASN A 37 -12.55 -0.98 23.68
N ASP A 38 -13.77 -0.60 24.10
CA ASP A 38 -14.91 -0.41 23.20
C ASP A 38 -14.61 0.56 22.04
N SER A 39 -13.85 1.62 22.31
CA SER A 39 -13.46 2.59 21.27
C SER A 39 -12.44 2.04 20.26
N GLU A 40 -11.54 1.17 20.71
CA GLU A 40 -10.54 0.48 19.88
C GLU A 40 -11.16 -0.65 19.07
N ILE A 41 -12.18 -1.33 19.61
CA ILE A 41 -12.97 -2.32 18.88
C ILE A 41 -13.63 -1.66 17.67
N GLY A 42 -14.35 -0.54 17.88
CA GLY A 42 -15.00 0.18 16.78
C GLY A 42 -14.03 0.60 15.67
N ARG A 43 -12.85 1.13 16.05
CA ARG A 43 -11.81 1.52 15.08
C ARG A 43 -11.19 0.32 14.36
N THR A 44 -11.02 -0.80 15.06
CA THR A 44 -10.54 -2.05 14.44
C THR A 44 -11.56 -2.56 13.44
N THR A 45 -12.86 -2.51 13.74
CA THR A 45 -13.92 -2.92 12.81
C THR A 45 -13.92 -2.06 11.54
N GLU A 46 -13.80 -0.74 11.67
CA GLU A 46 -13.71 0.16 10.51
C GLU A 46 -12.48 -0.14 9.64
N PHE A 47 -11.35 -0.40 10.29
CA PHE A 47 -10.12 -0.82 9.63
C PHE A 47 -10.30 -2.15 8.86
N LEU A 48 -10.89 -3.17 9.48
CA LEU A 48 -11.16 -4.47 8.84
C LEU A 48 -12.08 -4.32 7.63
N ASN A 49 -13.16 -3.54 7.74
CA ASN A 49 -14.06 -3.26 6.61
C ASN A 49 -13.32 -2.61 5.44
N THR A 50 -12.39 -1.70 5.73
CA THR A 50 -11.54 -1.08 4.70
C THR A 50 -10.67 -2.11 4.00
N LEU A 51 -10.10 -3.05 4.77
CA LEU A 51 -9.25 -4.10 4.22
C LEU A 51 -10.04 -5.15 3.42
N GLU A 52 -11.26 -5.50 3.83
CA GLU A 52 -12.14 -6.39 3.07
C GLU A 52 -12.41 -5.85 1.67
N GLY A 53 -12.67 -4.55 1.54
CA GLY A 53 -12.80 -3.90 0.23
C GLY A 53 -11.51 -3.91 -0.60
N LEU A 54 -10.34 -3.99 0.04
CA LEU A 54 -9.05 -4.06 -0.64
C LEU A 54 -8.69 -5.48 -1.10
N ILE A 55 -9.07 -6.51 -0.35
CA ILE A 55 -8.83 -7.91 -0.74
C ILE A 55 -9.65 -8.29 -1.98
N ASP A 56 -10.88 -7.80 -2.05
CA ASP A 56 -11.77 -8.08 -3.18
C ASP A 56 -11.45 -7.20 -4.40
N SER A 57 -10.59 -6.20 -4.22
CA SER A 57 -10.10 -5.35 -5.30
C SER A 57 -8.88 -5.99 -5.97
N GLU A 58 -8.95 -6.20 -7.28
CA GLU A 58 -7.79 -6.59 -8.08
C GLU A 58 -6.69 -5.53 -7.95
N ASP A 59 -5.45 -5.94 -7.60
CA ASP A 59 -4.31 -5.04 -7.42
C ASP A 59 -3.87 -4.47 -8.78
N CYS A 60 -4.63 -3.48 -9.26
CA CYS A 60 -4.40 -2.84 -10.54
C CYS A 60 -3.25 -1.85 -10.41
N MET A 61 -2.09 -2.18 -10.99
CA MET A 61 -1.00 -1.22 -11.14
C MET A 61 -1.44 -0.02 -11.99
N VAL A 62 -1.65 1.14 -11.35
CA VAL A 62 -1.99 2.40 -12.03
C VAL A 62 -0.72 3.03 -12.59
N TRP A 63 -0.60 3.12 -13.92
CA TRP A 63 0.54 3.75 -14.59
C TRP A 63 0.46 5.28 -14.50
N LYS A 64 1.40 5.92 -13.77
CA LYS A 64 1.41 7.39 -13.58
C LYS A 64 2.03 8.19 -14.74
N GLY A 65 2.60 7.53 -15.76
CA GLY A 65 3.26 8.20 -16.88
C GLY A 65 2.33 8.72 -17.97
N ASP A 66 1.03 8.44 -17.88
CA ASP A 66 0.01 9.01 -18.76
C ASP A 66 -1.19 9.53 -17.94
N SER A 67 -1.76 10.64 -18.39
CA SER A 67 -2.96 11.27 -17.82
C SER A 67 -4.19 10.34 -17.77
N GLN A 68 -4.19 9.28 -18.58
CA GLN A 68 -5.25 8.28 -18.66
C GLN A 68 -4.96 7.02 -17.83
N GLY A 69 -3.85 6.96 -17.09
CA GLY A 69 -3.52 5.82 -16.25
C GLY A 69 -3.17 4.52 -17.00
N ARG A 70 -3.13 4.57 -18.34
CA ARG A 70 -2.91 3.41 -19.20
C ARG A 70 -1.43 3.23 -19.52
N PHE A 71 -0.97 2.00 -19.38
CA PHE A 71 0.37 1.64 -19.81
C PHE A 71 0.47 1.60 -21.34
N SER A 72 1.53 2.22 -21.88
CA SER A 72 1.96 1.97 -23.25
C SER A 72 3.49 1.93 -23.31
N VAL A 73 4.03 1.04 -24.15
CA VAL A 73 5.48 0.93 -24.35
C VAL A 73 6.06 2.28 -24.80
N LYS A 74 5.36 3.01 -25.67
CA LYS A 74 5.79 4.32 -26.18
C LYS A 74 5.90 5.38 -25.08
N SER A 75 4.94 5.44 -24.16
CA SER A 75 4.99 6.38 -23.02
C SER A 75 6.08 5.99 -22.02
N ALA A 76 6.25 4.70 -21.74
CA ALA A 76 7.30 4.20 -20.85
C ALA A 76 8.70 4.57 -21.36
N TYR A 77 8.98 4.39 -22.66
CA TYR A 77 10.24 4.81 -23.25
C TYR A 77 10.43 6.33 -23.23
N ARG A 78 9.38 7.12 -23.47
CA ARG A 78 9.46 8.59 -23.39
C ARG A 78 9.82 9.07 -21.99
N ASP A 79 9.21 8.49 -20.96
CA ASP A 79 9.47 8.84 -19.57
C ASP A 79 10.90 8.45 -19.17
N PHE A 80 11.34 7.25 -19.56
CA PHE A 80 12.71 6.78 -19.36
C PHE A 80 13.76 7.67 -20.06
N ASN A 81 13.50 8.07 -21.31
CA ASN A 81 14.43 8.94 -22.04
C ASN A 81 14.44 10.37 -21.47
N ARG A 82 13.30 10.87 -20.97
CA ARG A 82 13.22 12.18 -20.31
C ARG A 82 14.05 12.22 -19.03
N SER A 83 14.06 11.14 -18.24
CA SER A 83 14.96 11.03 -17.08
C SER A 83 16.43 10.95 -17.47
N ASN A 84 16.75 10.36 -18.63
CA ASN A 84 18.13 10.21 -19.09
C ASN A 84 18.75 11.52 -19.59
N ASN A 85 17.93 12.42 -20.17
CA ASN A 85 18.36 13.75 -20.62
C ASN A 85 18.73 14.72 -19.48
N GLN A 86 18.61 14.33 -18.21
CA GLN A 86 19.09 15.11 -17.07
C GLN A 86 20.53 14.76 -16.64
N VAL A 87 21.15 13.76 -17.30
CA VAL A 87 22.51 13.26 -16.98
C VAL A 87 23.56 13.68 -18.01
N ASP A 88 23.22 14.52 -19.00
CA ASP A 88 24.19 14.96 -20.03
C ASP A 88 25.12 16.09 -19.56
N CYS A 89 25.29 16.30 -18.25
CA CYS A 89 26.36 17.14 -17.72
C CYS A 89 27.57 16.28 -17.32
N TRP A 90 28.05 15.45 -18.26
CA TRP A 90 29.30 14.74 -18.09
C TRP A 90 30.48 15.70 -18.35
N PRO A 91 31.46 15.79 -17.43
CA PRO A 91 32.43 16.89 -17.41
C PRO A 91 33.59 16.71 -18.40
N TRP A 92 33.42 15.91 -19.46
CA TRP A 92 34.48 15.65 -20.45
C TRP A 92 34.01 15.72 -21.93
N SER A 93 32.85 16.34 -22.20
CA SER A 93 32.51 16.75 -23.57
C SER A 93 32.98 18.17 -23.87
#